data_AF-A0A0V0GL30-F1
#
_entry.id   AF-A0A0V0GL30-F1
#
_cell.length_a   1.000
_cell.length_b   1.000
_cell.length_c   1.000
_cell.angle_alpha   90.00
_cell.angle_beta   90.00
_cell.angle_gamma   90.00
#
_symmetry.space_group_name_H-M   'P 1'
#
loop_
_entity.id
_entity.type
_entity.pdbx_description
1 polymer ?
#
loop_
_entity_poly.entity_id
_entity_poly.type
_entity_poly.pdbx_seq_one_letter_code
_entity_poly.pdbx_strand_id
1 'polypeptide(L)'
;MAEVTQRLGNAKAAVRVAAMPSNVDLAKKLQEEMDKKWKTSTGHISQGSRRMREVACPTCTVYLQVEVPASGSETIECSVCQHPFLVSAH
;
A
#
# COMPACT_ATOMS: atom_id res chain seq x y z
N MET A 1 -15.32 -29.41 -37.42
CA MET A 1 -15.67 -29.00 -36.04
C MET A 1 -16.22 -30.23 -35.33
N ALA A 2 -15.36 -30.96 -34.62
CA ALA A 2 -15.76 -32.11 -33.80
C ALA A 2 -14.99 -31.98 -32.48
N GLU A 3 -15.72 -31.69 -31.41
CA GLU A 3 -15.17 -31.32 -30.12
C GLU A 3 -14.53 -32.50 -29.39
N VAL A 4 -13.24 -32.28 -29.10
CA VAL A 4 -12.45 -32.69 -27.94
C VAL A 4 -13.25 -33.28 -26.78
N THR A 5 -13.09 -34.58 -26.53
CA THR A 5 -13.25 -35.14 -25.17
C THR A 5 -12.23 -36.24 -24.93
N GLN A 6 -10.94 -35.90 -25.00
CA GLN A 6 -9.89 -36.78 -24.46
C GLN A 6 -9.65 -36.39 -23.00
N ARG A 7 -10.37 -37.09 -22.09
CA ARG A 7 -10.08 -37.05 -20.66
C ARG A 7 -8.79 -37.83 -20.44
N LEU A 8 -7.66 -37.12 -20.33
CA LEU A 8 -6.37 -37.72 -20.03
C LEU A 8 -6.45 -38.45 -18.67
N GLY A 9 -6.23 -39.76 -18.71
CA GLY A 9 -6.17 -40.63 -17.54
C GLY A 9 -5.04 -40.21 -16.61
N ASN A 10 -5.35 -40.24 -15.31
CA ASN A 10 -4.48 -39.93 -14.20
C ASN A 10 -3.28 -40.91 -14.16
N ALA A 11 -2.16 -40.52 -14.80
CA ALA A 11 -0.90 -41.25 -14.70
C ALA A 11 -0.26 -40.99 -13.33
N LYS A 12 -0.55 -41.89 -12.39
CA LYS A 12 0.18 -42.02 -11.13
C LYS A 12 1.64 -42.36 -11.41
N ALA A 13 2.54 -41.69 -10.67
CA ALA A 13 3.95 -42.00 -10.46
C ALA A 13 4.99 -41.36 -11.40
N ALA A 14 5.32 -40.09 -11.12
CA ALA A 14 6.70 -39.64 -11.05
C ALA A 14 6.79 -38.44 -10.09
N VAL A 15 6.65 -38.72 -8.79
CA VAL A 15 7.09 -37.81 -7.72
C VAL A 15 8.62 -37.76 -7.78
N ARG A 16 9.16 -37.08 -8.80
CA ARG A 16 10.44 -36.39 -8.69
C ARG A 16 10.07 -35.04 -8.10
N VAL A 17 10.04 -34.96 -6.77
CA VAL A 17 10.10 -33.68 -6.04
C VAL A 17 11.50 -33.13 -6.30
N ALA A 18 11.73 -32.70 -7.53
CA ALA A 18 12.83 -31.82 -7.87
C ALA A 18 12.46 -30.48 -7.25
N ALA A 19 12.88 -30.32 -6.00
CA ALA A 19 13.03 -29.04 -5.32
C ALA A 19 11.94 -28.00 -5.68
N MET A 20 10.67 -28.35 -5.48
CA MET A 20 9.65 -27.33 -5.35
C MET A 20 9.87 -26.72 -3.97
N PRO A 21 10.22 -25.43 -3.86
CA PRO A 21 10.33 -24.78 -2.58
C PRO A 21 9.02 -25.01 -1.85
N SER A 22 9.07 -25.70 -0.71
CA SER A 22 7.88 -26.02 0.06
C SER A 22 7.15 -24.70 0.34
N ASN A 23 5.82 -24.71 0.23
CA ASN A 23 4.98 -23.52 0.39
C ASN A 23 5.26 -22.74 1.72
N VAL A 24 5.84 -23.44 2.70
CA VAL A 24 6.33 -22.92 3.98
C VAL A 24 7.54 -21.99 3.83
N ASP A 25 8.52 -22.31 2.96
CA ASP A 25 9.71 -21.50 2.75
C ASP A 25 9.37 -20.16 2.08
N LEU A 26 8.41 -20.19 1.14
CA LEU A 26 7.88 -18.98 0.51
C LEU A 26 7.13 -18.09 1.52
N ALA A 27 6.30 -18.67 2.38
CA ALA A 27 5.58 -17.92 3.42
C ALA A 27 6.55 -17.30 4.44
N LYS A 28 7.60 -18.04 4.83
CA LYS A 28 8.64 -17.54 5.74
C LYS A 28 9.43 -16.40 5.10
N LYS A 29 9.84 -16.55 3.83
CA LYS A 29 10.53 -15.49 3.08
C LYS A 29 9.67 -14.24 2.90
N LEU A 30 8.37 -14.41 2.66
CA LEU A 30 7.42 -13.31 2.59
C LEU A 30 7.32 -12.59 3.95
N GLN A 31 7.21 -13.34 5.05
CA GLN A 31 7.15 -12.79 6.40
C GLN A 31 8.42 -12.02 6.79
N GLU A 32 9.60 -12.54 6.44
CA GLU A 32 10.89 -11.89 6.70
C GLU A 32 11.06 -10.61 5.86
N GLU A 33 10.59 -10.60 4.61
CA GLU A 33 10.61 -9.39 3.78
C GLU A 33 9.61 -8.32 4.27
N MET A 34 8.45 -8.72 4.82
CA MET A 34 7.50 -7.77 5.44
C MET A 34 8.06 -7.15 6.71
N ASP A 35 8.66 -7.94 7.60
CA ASP A 35 9.27 -7.46 8.85
C ASP A 35 10.51 -6.58 8.59
N LYS A 36 11.29 -6.90 7.56
CA LYS A 36 12.42 -6.07 7.12
C LYS A 36 11.97 -4.71 6.59
N LYS A 37 10.89 -4.66 5.78
CA LYS A 37 10.27 -3.39 5.36
C LYS A 37 9.72 -2.59 6.54
N TRP A 38 9.17 -3.28 7.55
CA TRP A 38 8.70 -2.65 8.79
C TRP A 38 9.84 -2.06 9.63
N LYS A 39 10.96 -2.76 9.80
CA LYS A 39 12.10 -2.28 10.61
C LYS A 39 12.86 -1.12 9.95
N THR A 40 12.90 -1.07 8.61
CA THR A 40 13.34 0.15 7.89
C THR A 40 12.34 1.31 7.99
N SER A 41 11.12 1.06 8.47
CA SER A 41 10.08 2.09 8.69
C SER A 41 10.08 2.68 10.11
N THR A 42 10.90 2.17 11.03
CA THR A 42 11.03 2.73 12.40
C THR A 42 11.89 4.00 12.46
N GLY A 43 12.30 4.53 11.32
CA GLY A 43 13.00 5.81 11.20
C GLY A 43 12.32 6.75 10.21
N HIS A 44 11.03 7.04 10.43
CA HIS A 44 10.21 7.99 9.65
C HIS A 44 9.99 7.59 8.16
N ILE A 45 8.84 7.96 7.58
CA ILE A 45 8.52 7.88 6.13
C ILE A 45 8.13 6.50 5.54
N SER A 46 7.13 5.81 6.11
CA SER A 46 6.23 4.97 5.29
C SER A 46 4.98 5.76 4.91
N GLN A 47 5.13 6.67 3.95
CA GLN A 47 4.01 7.25 3.20
C GLN A 47 4.59 7.86 1.93
N GLY A 48 4.69 7.08 0.87
CA GLY A 48 5.21 7.55 -0.42
C GLY A 48 4.33 8.59 -1.12
N SER A 49 3.39 9.23 -0.42
CA SER A 49 2.36 10.05 -1.06
C SER A 49 1.72 11.12 -0.17
N ARG A 50 2.24 11.40 1.03
CA ARG A 50 1.63 12.40 1.91
C ARG A 50 2.73 13.12 2.66
N ARG A 51 2.71 14.45 2.60
CA ARG A 51 3.77 15.32 3.14
C ARG A 51 3.11 16.30 4.10
N MET A 52 3.73 16.51 5.26
CA MET A 52 3.35 17.61 6.14
C MET A 52 3.68 18.92 5.44
N ARG A 53 2.68 19.79 5.26
CA ARG A 53 2.84 21.14 4.72
C ARG A 53 2.14 22.15 5.61
N GLU A 54 2.64 23.37 5.54
CA GLU A 54 1.99 24.52 6.13
C GLU A 54 0.99 25.10 5.12
N VAL A 55 -0.26 25.28 5.56
CA VAL A 55 -1.35 25.86 4.75
C VAL A 55 -2.03 26.97 5.55
N ALA A 56 -2.48 28.02 4.87
CA ALA A 56 -3.23 29.08 5.52
C ALA A 56 -4.74 28.78 5.45
N CYS A 57 -5.44 28.93 6.57
CA CYS A 57 -6.91 28.90 6.57
C CYS A 57 -7.45 30.14 5.83
N PRO A 58 -8.34 29.99 4.83
CA PRO A 58 -8.87 31.13 4.09
C PRO A 58 -9.81 32.01 4.93
N THR A 59 -10.34 31.49 6.04
CA THR A 59 -11.30 32.20 6.89
C THR A 59 -10.61 33.02 7.98
N CYS A 60 -9.70 32.41 8.74
CA CYS A 60 -9.07 33.04 9.92
C CYS A 60 -7.58 33.34 9.74
N THR A 61 -7.03 33.11 8.54
CA THR A 61 -5.63 33.39 8.13
C THR A 61 -4.54 32.75 8.98
N VAL A 62 -4.89 31.86 9.91
CA VAL A 62 -3.93 31.08 10.68
C VAL A 62 -3.26 30.03 9.81
N TYR A 63 -2.00 29.75 10.11
CA TYR A 63 -1.24 28.67 9.46
C TYR A 63 -1.43 27.38 10.23
N LEU A 64 -1.76 26.30 9.51
CA LEU A 64 -1.89 24.95 10.06
C LEU A 64 -0.89 24.03 9.38
N GLN A 65 -0.29 23.15 10.17
CA GLN A 65 0.57 22.09 9.66
C GLN A 65 -0.26 20.82 9.48
N VAL A 66 -0.53 20.49 8.22
CA VAL A 66 -1.44 19.40 7.83
C VAL A 66 -0.77 18.46 6.84
N GLU A 67 -1.22 17.22 6.83
CA GLU A 67 -0.81 16.23 5.84
C GLU A 67 -1.54 16.52 4.53
N VAL A 68 -0.81 16.87 3.46
CA VAL A 68 -1.41 17.08 2.13
C VAL A 68 -1.37 15.79 1.31
N PRO A 69 -2.40 15.53 0.47
CA PRO A 69 -2.39 14.41 -0.46
C PRO A 69 -1.29 14.56 -1.52
N ALA A 70 -0.83 13.45 -2.11
CA ALA A 70 0.14 13.48 -3.23
C ALA A 70 -0.46 13.92 -4.55
N SER A 71 -1.76 13.71 -4.75
CA SER A 71 -2.47 14.05 -5.98
C SER A 71 -3.91 14.45 -5.68
N GLY A 72 -4.46 15.40 -6.44
CA GLY A 72 -5.83 15.87 -6.29
C GLY A 72 -5.99 16.95 -5.21
N SER A 73 -7.18 17.03 -4.62
CA SER A 73 -7.48 17.91 -3.49
C SER A 73 -8.20 17.15 -2.39
N GLU A 74 -8.00 17.58 -1.15
CA GLU A 74 -8.63 17.02 0.04
C GLU A 74 -9.27 18.16 0.82
N THR A 75 -10.46 17.92 1.36
CA THR A 75 -11.10 18.88 2.27
C THR A 75 -10.59 18.61 3.68
N ILE A 76 -10.04 19.65 4.32
CA ILE A 76 -9.62 19.61 5.71
C ILE A 76 -10.38 20.66 6.52
N GLU A 77 -10.46 20.46 7.83
CA GLU A 77 -11.09 21.42 8.73
C GLU A 77 -10.06 22.21 9.53
N CYS A 78 -10.25 23.53 9.61
CA CYS A 78 -9.44 24.36 10.48
C CYS A 78 -9.78 24.09 11.95
N SER A 79 -8.81 23.69 12.76
CA SER A 79 -9.01 23.44 14.20
C SER A 79 -9.34 24.71 15.00
N VAL A 80 -9.04 25.89 14.46
CA VAL A 80 -9.29 27.18 15.14
C VAL A 80 -10.72 27.66 14.88
N CYS A 81 -11.09 27.81 13.61
CA CYS A 81 -12.39 28.38 13.24
C CYS A 81 -13.42 27.34 12.82
N GLN A 82 -13.10 26.04 12.83
CA GLN A 82 -13.99 24.94 12.43
C GLN A 82 -14.61 25.14 11.03
N HIS A 83 -13.84 25.74 10.11
CA HIS A 83 -14.26 25.89 8.73
C HIS A 83 -13.55 24.85 7.85
N PRO A 84 -14.29 24.08 7.05
CA PRO A 84 -13.72 23.21 6.03
C PRO A 84 -13.17 24.02 4.86
N PHE A 85 -12.02 23.63 4.34
CA PHE A 85 -11.41 24.21 3.14
C PHE A 85 -10.62 23.15 2.36
N LEU A 86 -10.47 23.37 1.06
CA LEU A 86 -9.73 22.46 0.18
C LEU A 86 -8.23 22.77 0.22
N VAL A 87 -7.43 21.73 0.41
CA VAL A 87 -5.98 21.73 0.20
C VAL A 87 -5.65 20.88 -1.02
N SER A 88 -4.84 21.43 -1.93
CA SER A 88 -4.42 20.73 -3.14
C SER A 88 -3.08 20.04 -2.94
N ALA A 89 -2.94 18.87 -3.54
CA ALA A 89 -1.66 18.31 -3.89
C ALA A 89 -1.03 19.21 -4.96
N HIS A 90 -0.08 20.02 -4.52
CA HIS A 90 0.77 20.95 -5.28
C HIS A 90 0.70 20.88 -6.82
#